data_AF-A0AAW7V988-F1
#
_entry.id   AF-A0AAW7V988-F1
#
_cell.length_a   1.000
_cell.length_b   1.000
_cell.length_c   1.000
_cell.angle_alpha   90.00
_cell.angle_beta   90.00
_cell.angle_gamma   90.00
#
_symmetry.space_group_name_H-M   'P 1'
#
loop_
_entity.id
_entity.type
_entity.pdbx_description
1 polymer ?
#
loop_
_entity_poly.entity_id
_entity_poly.type
_entity_poly.pdbx_seq_one_letter_code
_entity_poly.pdbx_strand_id
1 'polypeptide(L)'
;TGAVAHVTRELEAWQQEQQAAGHQTLADVPAPVINGESVNLWHWRNAVYTATRALILERYRDADTTDKGDRRADALDIQTSDLWRDVSWAI
;
A
#
# COMPACT_ATOMS: atom_id res chain seq x y z
N THR A 1 8.56 8.73 1.50
CA THR A 1 8.56 8.12 2.85
C THR A 1 7.17 7.93 3.44
N GLY A 2 6.16 8.76 3.10
CA GLY A 2 4.79 8.60 3.64
C GLY A 2 4.10 7.25 3.37
N ALA A 3 4.26 6.68 2.17
CA ALA A 3 3.65 5.39 1.81
C ALA A 3 4.19 4.23 2.65
N VAL A 4 5.51 4.15 2.84
CA VAL A 4 6.15 3.12 3.67
C VAL A 4 5.64 3.22 5.10
N ALA A 5 5.62 4.42 5.69
CA ALA A 5 5.12 4.62 7.04
C ALA A 5 3.62 4.29 7.18
N HIS A 6 2.83 4.51 6.12
CA HIS A 6 1.43 4.11 6.09
C HIS A 6 1.30 2.59 6.13
N VAL A 7 1.92 1.87 5.21
CA VAL A 7 1.85 0.40 5.12
C VAL A 7 2.42 -0.27 6.38
N THR A 8 3.52 0.24 6.92
CA THR A 8 4.08 -0.29 8.18
C THR A 8 3.12 -0.14 9.36
N ARG A 9 2.35 0.94 9.42
CA ARG A 9 1.35 1.14 10.49
C ARG A 9 0.18 0.18 10.36
N GLU A 10 -0.33 -0.02 9.14
CA GLU A 10 -1.41 -0.99 8.88
C GLU A 10 -1.00 -2.42 9.29
N LEU A 11 0.29 -2.75 9.12
CA LEU A 11 0.84 -4.06 9.46
C LEU A 11 1.36 -4.18 10.90
N GLU A 12 1.27 -3.13 11.72
CA GLU A 12 1.97 -3.07 13.02
C GLU A 12 1.49 -4.17 13.99
N ALA A 13 0.18 -4.40 14.07
CA ALA A 13 -0.39 -5.47 14.90
C ALA A 13 0.07 -6.86 14.44
N TRP A 14 -0.04 -7.13 13.13
CA TRP A 14 0.40 -8.40 12.56
C TRP A 14 1.91 -8.61 12.73
N GLN A 15 2.71 -7.56 12.55
CA GLN A 15 4.16 -7.59 12.78
C GLN A 15 4.49 -8.01 14.21
N GLN A 16 3.77 -7.47 15.21
CA GLN A 16 3.97 -7.84 16.61
C GLN A 16 3.66 -9.33 16.85
N GLU A 17 2.60 -9.87 16.24
CA GLU A 17 2.27 -11.29 16.29
C GLU A 17 3.38 -12.17 15.68
N GLN A 18 3.89 -11.80 14.51
CA GLN A 18 4.97 -12.55 13.86
C GLN A 18 6.29 -12.50 14.65
N GLN A 19 6.61 -11.35 15.25
CA GLN A 19 7.76 -11.21 16.13
C GLN A 19 7.63 -12.07 17.39
N ALA A 20 6.43 -12.12 17.99
CA ALA A 20 6.14 -13.00 19.11
C ALA A 20 6.24 -14.49 18.73
N ALA A 21 5.91 -14.84 17.49
CA ALA A 21 6.12 -16.17 16.92
C ALA A 21 7.58 -16.49 16.58
N GLY A 22 8.50 -15.52 16.74
CA GLY A 22 9.95 -15.70 16.56
C GLY A 22 10.48 -15.33 15.18
N HIS A 23 9.65 -14.76 14.30
CA HIS A 23 10.08 -14.29 12.98
C HIS A 23 10.73 -12.91 13.08
N GLN A 24 12.01 -12.80 12.74
CA GLN A 24 12.76 -11.54 12.85
C GLN A 24 12.59 -10.64 11.63
N THR A 25 12.39 -11.23 10.46
CA THR A 25 12.18 -10.53 9.20
C THR A 25 10.91 -11.02 8.52
N LEU A 26 10.37 -10.19 7.62
CA LEU A 26 9.22 -10.56 6.80
C LEU A 26 9.49 -11.79 5.93
N ALA A 27 10.75 -12.05 5.58
CA ALA A 27 11.18 -13.22 4.83
C ALA A 27 11.15 -14.51 5.67
N ASP A 28 11.26 -14.40 7.00
CA ASP A 28 11.23 -15.55 7.91
C ASP A 28 9.81 -16.03 8.19
N VAL A 29 8.80 -15.21 7.89
CA VAL A 29 7.39 -15.56 8.05
C VAL A 29 7.02 -16.61 6.99
N PRO A 30 6.48 -17.77 7.38
CA PRO A 30 6.13 -18.83 6.45
C PRO A 30 5.12 -18.34 5.40
N ALA A 31 5.54 -18.37 4.13
CA ALA A 31 4.71 -18.03 2.99
C ALA A 31 5.17 -18.82 1.76
N PRO A 32 4.31 -18.99 0.74
CA PRO A 32 4.73 -19.54 -0.53
C PRO A 32 5.90 -18.73 -1.11
N VAL A 33 6.83 -19.44 -1.76
CA VAL A 33 7.94 -18.83 -2.47
C VAL A 33 7.73 -19.04 -3.96
N ILE A 34 7.68 -17.95 -4.73
CA ILE A 34 7.52 -17.98 -6.18
C ILE A 34 8.76 -17.32 -6.79
N ASN A 35 9.44 -18.01 -7.70
CA ASN A 35 10.69 -17.54 -8.32
C ASN A 35 11.78 -17.10 -7.32
N GLY A 36 11.82 -17.73 -6.14
CA GLY A 36 12.81 -17.41 -5.10
C GLY A 36 12.43 -16.23 -4.19
N GLU A 37 11.26 -15.63 -4.37
CA GLU A 37 10.75 -14.55 -3.52
C GLU A 37 9.57 -15.01 -2.65
N SER A 38 9.60 -14.66 -1.37
CA SER A 38 8.45 -14.85 -0.47
C SER A 38 7.28 -13.98 -0.91
N VAL A 39 6.11 -14.58 -1.03
CA VAL A 39 4.87 -13.87 -1.39
C VAL A 39 4.58 -12.71 -0.43
N ASN A 40 4.94 -12.80 0.86
CA ASN A 40 4.79 -11.70 1.82
C ASN A 40 5.67 -10.49 1.48
N LEU A 41 6.91 -10.72 1.01
CA LEU A 41 7.78 -9.63 0.56
C LEU A 41 7.19 -8.93 -0.67
N TRP A 42 6.64 -9.71 -1.59
CA TRP A 42 5.98 -9.18 -2.78
C TRP A 42 4.75 -8.34 -2.39
N HIS A 43 3.88 -8.85 -1.51
CA HIS A 43 2.70 -8.14 -1.01
C HIS A 43 3.06 -6.80 -0.37
N TRP A 44 4.06 -6.79 0.52
CA TRP A 44 4.52 -5.57 1.15
C TRP A 44 5.01 -4.53 0.13
N ARG A 45 5.81 -4.96 -0.86
CA ARG A 45 6.28 -4.05 -1.93
C ARG A 45 5.12 -3.51 -2.75
N ASN A 46 4.18 -4.38 -3.12
CA ASN A 46 3.00 -3.99 -3.89
C ASN A 46 2.14 -2.98 -3.12
N ALA A 47 1.89 -3.21 -1.83
CA ALA A 47 1.16 -2.28 -0.96
C ALA A 47 1.85 -0.91 -0.89
N VAL A 48 3.17 -0.87 -0.76
CA VAL A 48 3.94 0.39 -0.75
C VAL A 48 3.84 1.13 -2.09
N TYR A 49 3.92 0.42 -3.23
CA TYR A 49 3.77 1.06 -4.54
C TYR A 49 2.39 1.63 -4.74
N THR A 50 1.34 0.87 -4.40
CA THR A 50 -0.04 1.31 -4.54
C THR A 50 -0.34 2.49 -3.61
N ALA A 51 0.10 2.46 -2.35
CA ALA A 51 0.00 3.59 -1.43
C ALA A 51 0.78 4.82 -1.91
N THR A 52 1.95 4.62 -2.54
CA THR A 52 2.71 5.72 -3.16
C THR A 52 1.92 6.35 -4.30
N ARG A 53 1.32 5.53 -5.16
CA ARG A 53 0.49 6.00 -6.27
C ARG A 53 -0.73 6.79 -5.76
N ALA A 54 -1.41 6.30 -4.73
CA ALA A 54 -2.53 6.99 -4.11
C ALA A 54 -2.11 8.34 -3.53
N LEU A 55 -1.02 8.42 -2.76
CA LEU A 55 -0.54 9.67 -2.19
C LEU A 55 -0.09 10.70 -3.24
N ILE A 56 0.49 10.24 -4.36
CA ILE A 56 0.81 11.13 -5.49
C ILE A 56 -0.48 11.69 -6.07
N LEU A 57 -1.49 10.85 -6.23
CA LEU A 57 -2.76 11.23 -6.82
C LEU A 57 -3.54 12.22 -5.93
N GLU A 58 -3.58 11.95 -4.63
CA GLU A 58 -4.15 12.86 -3.62
C GLU A 58 -3.47 14.24 -3.60
N ARG A 59 -2.15 14.30 -3.84
CA ARG A 59 -1.45 15.59 -3.95
C ARG A 59 -1.71 16.30 -5.28
N TYR A 60 -1.88 15.54 -6.36
CA TYR A 60 -2.20 16.11 -7.67
C TYR A 60 -3.60 16.73 -7.70
N ARG A 61 -4.60 16.13 -7.04
CA ARG A 61 -5.94 16.76 -6.91
C ARG A 61 -5.88 18.08 -6.13
N ASP A 62 -5.11 18.14 -5.04
CA ASP A 62 -5.04 19.33 -4.18
C ASP A 62 -4.39 20.52 -4.92
N ALA A 63 -3.59 20.24 -5.96
CA ALA A 63 -2.90 21.24 -6.75
C ALA A 63 -3.69 21.77 -7.97
N ASP A 64 -4.75 21.09 -8.44
CA ASP A 64 -5.45 21.39 -9.70
C ASP A 64 -6.96 21.70 -9.50
N THR A 65 -7.28 22.64 -8.62
CA THR A 65 -8.68 23.02 -8.24
C THR A 65 -9.31 24.08 -9.16
N THR A 66 -9.06 24.03 -10.47
CA THR A 66 -9.78 24.89 -11.44
C THR A 66 -11.05 24.19 -11.97
N ASP A 67 -12.01 24.91 -12.55
CA ASP A 67 -13.33 24.39 -13.01
C ASP A 67 -13.24 23.23 -14.05
N LYS A 68 -12.09 23.07 -14.73
CA LYS A 68 -11.78 21.88 -15.55
C LYS A 68 -11.14 20.73 -14.76
N GLY A 69 -10.52 21.05 -13.62
CA GLY A 69 -9.96 20.15 -12.63
C GLY A 69 -11.02 19.37 -11.87
N ASP A 70 -12.18 19.94 -11.55
CA ASP A 70 -13.26 19.25 -10.82
C ASP A 70 -13.74 17.95 -11.52
N ARG A 71 -14.02 18.01 -12.83
CA ARG A 71 -14.39 16.81 -13.60
C ARG A 71 -13.25 15.79 -13.73
N ARG A 72 -12.00 16.23 -13.61
CA ARG A 72 -10.83 15.34 -13.61
C ARG A 72 -10.61 14.76 -12.21
N ALA A 73 -10.92 15.49 -11.16
CA ALA A 73 -10.81 15.09 -9.77
C ALA A 73 -11.79 13.94 -9.45
N ASP A 74 -13.04 14.00 -9.90
CA ASP A 74 -14.02 12.92 -9.71
C ASP A 74 -13.56 11.58 -10.31
N ALA A 75 -12.95 11.62 -11.51
CA ALA A 75 -12.42 10.42 -12.16
C ALA A 75 -11.19 9.83 -11.44
N LEU A 76 -10.43 10.68 -10.75
CA LEU A 76 -9.26 10.29 -9.97
C LEU A 76 -9.64 9.77 -8.58
N ASP A 77 -10.74 10.24 -7.99
CA ASP A 77 -11.25 9.75 -6.70
C ASP A 77 -11.75 8.29 -6.82
N ILE A 78 -12.41 7.94 -7.93
CA ILE A 78 -12.79 6.55 -8.23
C ILE A 78 -11.54 5.67 -8.34
N GLN A 79 -10.52 6.11 -9.08
CA GLN A 79 -9.25 5.38 -9.16
C GLN A 79 -8.52 5.27 -7.80
N THR A 80 -8.61 6.29 -6.95
CA THR A 80 -7.93 6.30 -5.65
C THR A 80 -8.59 5.32 -4.68
N SER A 81 -9.93 5.29 -4.64
CA SER A 81 -10.69 4.33 -3.84
C SER A 81 -10.43 2.89 -4.27
N ASP A 82 -10.34 2.63 -5.57
CA ASP A 82 -10.00 1.32 -6.11
C ASP A 82 -8.58 0.88 -5.72
N LEU A 83 -7.60 1.80 -5.77
CA LEU A 83 -6.23 1.51 -5.31
C LEU A 83 -6.16 1.20 -3.81
N TRP A 84 -6.89 1.93 -2.98
CA TRP A 84 -6.92 1.66 -1.53
C TRP A 84 -7.59 0.32 -1.22
N ARG A 85 -8.60 -0.08 -2.01
CA ARG A 85 -9.13 -1.44 -1.98
C ARG A 85 -8.09 -2.47 -2.38
N ASP A 86 -7.33 -2.24 -3.43
CA ASP A 86 -6.27 -3.15 -3.86
C ASP A 86 -5.16 -3.29 -2.82
N VAL A 87 -4.82 -2.22 -2.09
CA VAL A 87 -3.92 -2.29 -0.92
C VAL A 87 -4.50 -3.22 0.15
N SER A 88 -5.78 -3.04 0.49
CA SER A 88 -6.44 -3.86 1.52
C SER A 88 -6.59 -5.32 1.11
N TRP A 89 -6.69 -5.63 -0.18
CA TRP A 89 -6.68 -7.01 -0.70
C TRP A 89 -5.29 -7.62 -0.79
N ALA A 90 -4.25 -6.78 -0.82
CA ALA A 90 -2.86 -7.21 -0.91
C ALA A 90 -2.18 -7.43 0.44
N ILE A 91 -2.81 -7.01 1.55
CA ILE A 91 -2.41 -7.27 2.94
C ILE A 91 -3.15 -8.50 3.45
#